data_AF-A0A1H2SFV6-F1
#
_entry.id   AF-A0A1H2SFV6-F1
#
_cell.length_a   1.000
_cell.length_b   1.000
_cell.length_c   1.000
_cell.angle_alpha   90.00
_cell.angle_beta   90.00
_cell.angle_gamma   90.00
#
_symmetry.space_group_name_H-M   'P 1'
#
loop_
_entity.id
_entity.type
_entity.pdbx_description
1 polymer ?
#
loop_
_entity_poly.entity_id
_entity_poly.type
_entity_poly.pdbx_seq_one_letter_code
_entity_poly.pdbx_strand_id
1 'polypeptide(L)'
;MIATPSRKFLLSSLFALALSPLSFMAMAAPGDDHSMPGHGKPPMHPMHFEAMAEKWELNDDELEALREVHDDYREQQKALREEHHQAMADILGEERIEEMTAQKRDRRHERSQARHEAIQERLDTLYASWNLDDQEKQALADAHTYMRDRISELRDQEFDSREEKRDAWLEIRDEHRDALAEVLNEDQIDVLKMVMKPGHHGGKPHGKPHHGDQATDA
;
A
#
# COMPACT_ATOMS: atom_id res chain seq x y z
N MET A 1 -60.51 27.72 38.33
CA MET A 1 -59.24 27.74 37.57
C MET A 1 -59.09 26.37 36.91
N ILE A 2 -59.47 26.27 35.64
CA ILE A 2 -58.61 25.96 34.46
C ILE A 2 -57.91 24.59 34.63
N ALA A 3 -58.38 23.45 34.10
CA ALA A 3 -58.74 23.01 32.74
C ALA A 3 -57.55 22.59 31.82
N THR A 4 -57.37 21.26 31.71
CA THR A 4 -56.97 20.47 30.51
C THR A 4 -55.47 20.35 30.14
N PRO A 5 -55.05 19.44 29.22
CA PRO A 5 -54.71 18.04 29.55
C PRO A 5 -53.39 17.53 28.88
N SER A 6 -52.69 16.57 29.50
CA SER A 6 -51.54 15.90 28.86
C SER A 6 -52.02 14.83 27.87
N ARG A 7 -51.66 14.98 26.58
CA ARG A 7 -51.94 14.04 25.48
C ARG A 7 -50.71 13.17 25.18
N LYS A 8 -50.90 11.86 25.39
CA LYS A 8 -50.45 10.66 24.64
C LYS A 8 -49.47 10.81 23.46
N PHE A 9 -48.39 10.01 23.47
CA PHE A 9 -47.90 9.14 22.36
C PHE A 9 -47.14 7.96 23.02
N LEU A 10 -47.74 6.78 23.13
CA LEU A 10 -47.69 5.63 22.20
C LEU A 10 -46.30 4.99 22.07
N LEU A 11 -46.23 3.78 22.66
CA LEU A 11 -45.25 2.71 22.47
C LEU A 11 -44.70 2.63 21.03
N SER A 12 -43.38 2.76 20.87
CA SER A 12 -42.66 2.28 19.68
C SER A 12 -42.09 0.88 19.95
N SER A 13 -42.45 0.01 19.03
CA SER A 13 -42.25 -1.43 18.93
C SER A 13 -40.82 -1.94 19.04
N LEU A 14 -40.67 -3.05 19.77
CA LEU A 14 -39.65 -4.08 19.60
C LEU A 14 -39.51 -4.49 18.12
N PHE A 15 -38.37 -4.19 17.50
CA PHE A 15 -37.95 -4.84 16.25
C PHE A 15 -37.09 -6.06 16.60
N ALA A 16 -37.73 -7.23 16.73
CA ALA A 16 -37.06 -8.51 16.72
C ALA A 16 -36.81 -8.90 15.25
N LEU A 17 -35.62 -8.62 14.74
CA LEU A 17 -35.21 -9.02 13.39
C LEU A 17 -34.47 -10.36 13.50
N ALA A 18 -35.20 -11.43 13.17
CA ALA A 18 -34.69 -12.80 13.12
C ALA A 18 -33.65 -12.95 12.00
N LEU A 19 -32.38 -13.09 12.37
CA LEU A 19 -31.33 -13.56 11.48
C LEU A 19 -31.51 -15.07 11.23
N SER A 20 -32.20 -15.44 10.16
CA SER A 20 -32.10 -16.79 9.61
C SER A 20 -30.82 -16.91 8.76
N PRO A 21 -30.00 -17.95 8.93
CA PRO A 21 -28.87 -18.20 8.03
C PRO A 21 -29.39 -18.68 6.67
N LEU A 22 -29.46 -17.80 5.68
CA LEU A 22 -29.56 -18.18 4.28
C LEU A 22 -28.22 -18.77 3.85
N SER A 23 -28.18 -20.08 3.62
CA SER A 23 -27.04 -20.77 3.03
C SER A 23 -26.82 -20.26 1.60
N PHE A 24 -25.81 -19.42 1.41
CA PHE A 24 -25.34 -19.03 0.08
C PHE A 24 -24.58 -20.22 -0.54
N MET A 25 -25.25 -20.99 -1.40
CA MET A 25 -24.57 -21.87 -2.36
C MET A 25 -24.03 -21.00 -3.49
N ALA A 26 -22.73 -20.71 -3.47
CA ALA A 26 -22.06 -20.02 -4.56
C ALA A 26 -21.89 -20.99 -5.75
N MET A 27 -22.71 -20.82 -6.78
CA MET A 27 -22.40 -21.30 -8.13
C MET A 27 -21.36 -20.35 -8.74
N ALA A 28 -20.13 -20.85 -8.94
CA ALA A 28 -19.12 -20.16 -9.72
C ALA A 28 -19.39 -20.41 -11.21
N ALA A 29 -19.98 -19.42 -11.88
CA ALA A 29 -19.90 -19.28 -13.33
C ALA A 29 -18.57 -18.59 -13.68
N PRO A 30 -17.89 -18.97 -14.79
CA PRO A 30 -16.65 -18.33 -15.21
C PRO A 30 -16.97 -16.96 -15.82
N GLY A 31 -16.65 -15.89 -15.08
CA GLY A 31 -16.74 -14.50 -15.54
C GLY A 31 -15.33 -13.95 -15.78
N ASP A 32 -15.21 -13.20 -16.86
CA ASP A 32 -13.96 -12.75 -17.47
C ASP A 32 -13.01 -11.98 -16.53
N ASP A 33 -11.74 -12.34 -16.64
CA ASP A 33 -10.60 -11.73 -15.98
C ASP A 33 -10.29 -10.34 -16.58
N HIS A 34 -10.82 -9.31 -15.94
CA HIS A 34 -10.21 -7.99 -15.92
C HIS A 34 -9.67 -7.69 -14.52
N SER A 35 -8.58 -8.38 -14.16
CA SER A 35 -7.87 -8.15 -12.91
C SER A 35 -6.91 -6.95 -13.05
N MET A 36 -7.24 -5.85 -12.37
CA MET A 36 -6.36 -4.70 -12.17
C MET A 36 -5.10 -5.12 -11.37
N PRO A 37 -3.88 -4.65 -11.72
CA PRO A 37 -2.66 -5.09 -11.08
C PRO A 37 -2.36 -4.32 -9.77
N GLY A 38 -2.21 -5.09 -8.69
CA GLY A 38 -1.16 -4.91 -7.68
C GLY A 38 -1.00 -3.56 -6.96
N HIS A 39 -1.68 -3.39 -5.84
CA HIS A 39 -1.21 -2.52 -4.76
C HIS A 39 -0.63 -3.37 -3.63
N GLY A 40 0.69 -3.30 -3.43
CA GLY A 40 1.25 -3.51 -2.09
C GLY A 40 0.57 -2.48 -1.21
N LYS A 41 -0.27 -2.94 -0.27
CA LYS A 41 -1.13 -2.07 0.53
C LYS A 41 -0.27 -0.99 1.18
N PRO A 42 -0.39 0.30 0.79
CA PRO A 42 0.10 1.36 1.65
C PRO A 42 -0.65 1.21 2.98
N PRO A 43 -0.07 1.59 4.13
CA PRO A 43 -0.87 1.77 5.34
C PRO A 43 -2.01 2.71 4.95
N MET A 44 -3.25 2.22 5.04
CA MET A 44 -4.46 2.98 4.71
C MET A 44 -4.50 4.18 5.66
N HIS A 45 -3.96 5.32 5.25
CA HIS A 45 -4.06 6.57 5.99
C HIS A 45 -5.53 7.02 6.01
N PRO A 46 -5.99 7.68 7.10
CA PRO A 46 -7.39 8.14 7.25
C PRO A 46 -7.91 8.94 6.05
N MET A 47 -7.02 9.64 5.35
CA MET A 47 -7.38 10.46 4.19
C MET A 47 -7.85 9.68 2.94
N HIS A 48 -7.66 8.36 2.81
CA HIS A 48 -8.23 7.60 1.66
C HIS A 48 -9.76 7.44 1.80
N PHE A 49 -10.24 7.58 3.02
CA PHE A 49 -11.61 7.31 3.38
C PHE A 49 -12.54 8.47 3.05
N GLU A 50 -12.11 9.69 3.34
CA GLU A 50 -12.81 10.94 2.99
C GLU A 50 -12.99 11.07 1.48
N ALA A 51 -11.95 10.73 0.70
CA ALA A 51 -12.03 10.73 -0.76
C ALA A 51 -13.00 9.66 -1.32
N MET A 52 -13.17 8.53 -0.61
CA MET A 52 -14.19 7.53 -0.98
C MET A 52 -15.60 7.96 -0.58
N ALA A 53 -15.73 8.68 0.54
CA ALA A 53 -17.00 9.19 1.01
C ALA A 53 -17.57 10.28 0.10
N GLU A 54 -16.74 11.22 -0.36
CA GLU A 54 -17.16 12.21 -1.37
C GLU A 54 -17.59 11.51 -2.66
N LYS A 55 -16.83 10.50 -3.11
CA LYS A 55 -17.17 9.70 -4.30
C LYS A 55 -18.45 8.87 -4.14
N TRP A 56 -18.79 8.47 -2.92
CA TRP A 56 -19.96 7.65 -2.61
C TRP A 56 -21.11 8.47 -2.02
N GLU A 57 -20.97 9.80 -1.99
CA GLU A 57 -21.95 10.75 -1.43
C GLU A 57 -22.39 10.36 -0.01
N LEU A 58 -21.47 9.80 0.79
CA LEU A 58 -21.75 9.45 2.19
C LEU A 58 -21.96 10.72 3.01
N ASN A 59 -22.99 10.69 3.86
CA ASN A 59 -23.22 11.79 4.81
C ASN A 59 -22.28 11.70 6.03
N ASP A 60 -22.25 12.75 6.84
CA ASP A 60 -21.37 12.85 8.02
C ASP A 60 -21.58 11.70 9.01
N ASP A 61 -22.83 11.26 9.21
CA ASP A 61 -23.16 10.16 10.13
C ASP A 61 -22.66 8.80 9.57
N GLU A 62 -22.76 8.57 8.27
CA GLU A 62 -22.25 7.37 7.59
C GLU A 62 -20.72 7.31 7.56
N LEU A 63 -20.09 8.47 7.37
CA LEU A 63 -18.63 8.64 7.42
C LEU A 63 -18.08 8.31 8.80
N GLU A 64 -18.70 8.84 9.84
CA GLU A 64 -18.30 8.61 11.22
C GLU A 64 -18.50 7.14 11.62
N ALA A 65 -19.65 6.54 11.28
CA ALA A 65 -19.90 5.12 11.52
C ALA A 65 -18.86 4.21 10.83
N LEU A 66 -18.46 4.53 9.59
CA LEU A 66 -17.46 3.75 8.89
C LEU A 66 -16.05 3.96 9.51
N ARG A 67 -15.72 5.17 9.97
CA ARG A 67 -14.46 5.45 10.70
C ARG A 67 -14.38 4.63 11.99
N GLU A 68 -15.46 4.61 12.77
CA GLU A 68 -15.57 3.79 13.99
C GLU A 68 -15.32 2.31 13.68
N VAL A 69 -15.99 1.75 12.66
CA VAL A 69 -15.76 0.36 12.22
C VAL A 69 -14.30 0.11 11.81
N HIS A 70 -13.66 1.06 11.14
CA HIS A 70 -12.28 0.90 10.69
C HIS A 70 -11.28 0.98 11.85
N ASP A 71 -11.51 1.86 12.82
CA ASP A 71 -10.67 1.96 14.01
C ASP A 71 -10.87 0.74 14.92
N ASP A 72 -12.10 0.27 15.12
CA ASP A 72 -12.40 -1.01 15.78
C ASP A 72 -11.67 -2.17 15.10
N TYR A 73 -11.68 -2.23 13.76
CA TYR A 73 -10.97 -3.26 13.01
C TYR A 73 -9.44 -3.15 13.21
N ARG A 74 -8.88 -1.93 13.26
CA ARG A 74 -7.46 -1.72 13.53
C ARG A 74 -7.08 -2.15 14.94
N GLU A 75 -7.91 -1.87 15.92
CA GLU A 75 -7.70 -2.29 17.30
C GLU A 75 -7.74 -3.82 17.41
N GLN A 76 -8.73 -4.47 16.79
CA GLN A 76 -8.81 -5.92 16.70
C GLN A 76 -7.57 -6.52 16.03
N GLN A 77 -7.09 -5.92 14.94
CA GLN A 77 -5.86 -6.35 14.27
C GLN A 77 -4.62 -6.17 15.15
N LYS A 78 -4.56 -5.10 15.94
CA LYS A 78 -3.46 -4.86 16.88
C LYS A 78 -3.49 -5.89 18.01
N ALA A 79 -4.66 -6.13 18.60
CA ALA A 79 -4.85 -7.16 19.62
C ALA A 79 -4.47 -8.55 19.09
N LEU A 80 -4.93 -8.93 17.90
CA LEU A 80 -4.57 -10.20 17.26
C LEU A 80 -3.06 -10.34 17.01
N ARG A 81 -2.38 -9.26 16.62
CA ARG A 81 -0.92 -9.26 16.45
C ARG A 81 -0.19 -9.44 17.78
N GLU A 82 -0.68 -8.81 18.84
CA GLU A 82 -0.13 -8.94 20.18
C GLU A 82 -0.34 -10.36 20.71
N GLU A 83 -1.54 -10.93 20.56
CA GLU A 83 -1.83 -12.33 20.90
C GLU A 83 -0.93 -13.28 20.13
N HIS A 84 -0.76 -13.07 18.83
CA HIS A 84 0.15 -13.87 18.01
C HIS A 84 1.61 -13.71 18.46
N HIS A 85 2.03 -12.51 18.84
CA HIS A 85 3.37 -12.27 19.38
C HIS A 85 3.57 -13.00 20.70
N GLN A 86 2.61 -12.89 21.63
CA GLN A 86 2.63 -13.60 22.91
C GLN A 86 2.65 -15.11 22.72
N ALA A 87 1.80 -15.66 21.85
CA ALA A 87 1.80 -17.08 21.53
C ALA A 87 3.13 -17.55 20.96
N MET A 88 3.78 -16.72 20.13
CA MET A 88 5.13 -16.99 19.65
C MET A 88 6.15 -16.93 20.78
N ALA A 89 6.03 -15.98 21.71
CA ALA A 89 6.96 -15.82 22.83
C ALA A 89 6.85 -17.00 23.80
N ASP A 90 5.64 -17.51 24.02
CA ASP A 90 5.39 -18.70 24.84
C ASP A 90 6.00 -19.97 24.22
N ILE A 91 5.99 -20.10 22.88
CA ILE A 91 6.51 -21.28 22.16
C ILE A 91 8.03 -21.21 21.95
N LEU A 92 8.55 -20.04 21.56
CA LEU A 92 9.92 -19.88 21.07
C LEU A 92 10.83 -19.10 22.03
N GLY A 93 10.25 -18.38 23.01
CA GLY A 93 10.94 -17.41 23.84
C GLY A 93 11.12 -16.05 23.15
N GLU A 94 11.14 -14.99 23.96
CA GLU A 94 11.31 -13.59 23.50
C GLU A 94 12.64 -13.40 22.73
N GLU A 95 13.74 -13.93 23.27
CA GLU A 95 15.08 -13.82 22.68
C GLU A 95 15.12 -14.34 21.22
N ARG A 96 14.43 -15.45 20.95
CA ARG A 96 14.40 -16.06 19.62
C ARG A 96 13.56 -15.26 18.61
N ILE A 97 12.51 -14.58 19.09
CA ILE A 97 11.72 -13.67 18.26
C ILE A 97 12.56 -12.45 17.89
N GLU A 98 13.28 -11.89 18.85
CA GLU A 98 14.18 -10.76 18.61
C GLU A 98 15.28 -11.12 17.61
N GLU A 99 15.92 -12.28 17.75
CA GLU A 99 16.90 -12.78 16.78
C GLU A 99 16.28 -12.93 15.38
N MET A 100 15.09 -13.54 15.27
CA MET A 100 14.41 -13.71 13.99
C MET A 100 14.04 -12.36 13.34
N THR A 101 13.58 -11.38 14.14
CA THR A 101 13.21 -10.05 13.64
C THR A 101 14.43 -9.26 13.21
N ALA A 102 15.54 -9.32 13.96
CA ALA A 102 16.83 -8.78 13.58
C ALA A 102 17.32 -9.42 12.27
N GLN A 103 17.33 -10.75 12.15
CA GLN A 103 17.71 -11.44 10.92
C GLN A 103 16.82 -11.06 9.73
N LYS A 104 15.51 -10.86 9.95
CA LYS A 104 14.60 -10.37 8.90
C LYS A 104 14.96 -8.95 8.47
N ARG A 105 15.29 -8.07 9.41
CA ARG A 105 15.74 -6.70 9.15
C ARG A 105 17.05 -6.69 8.37
N ASP A 106 18.02 -7.50 8.77
CA ASP A 106 19.33 -7.60 8.12
C ASP A 106 19.19 -8.12 6.69
N ARG A 107 18.45 -9.22 6.48
CA ARG A 107 18.14 -9.72 5.13
C ARG A 107 17.37 -8.72 4.27
N ARG A 108 16.58 -7.83 4.87
CA ARG A 108 15.89 -6.75 4.13
C ARG A 108 16.89 -5.67 3.75
N HIS A 109 17.82 -5.34 4.64
CA HIS A 109 18.88 -4.38 4.37
C HIS A 109 19.82 -4.89 3.27
N GLU A 110 20.32 -6.12 3.37
CA GLU A 110 21.14 -6.78 2.35
C GLU A 110 20.43 -6.80 0.99
N ARG A 111 19.16 -7.22 0.95
CA ARG A 111 18.38 -7.19 -0.31
C ARG A 111 18.19 -5.78 -0.86
N SER A 112 18.06 -4.78 0.01
CA SER A 112 17.97 -3.39 -0.41
C SER A 112 19.29 -2.90 -1.00
N GLN A 113 20.42 -3.24 -0.38
CA GLN A 113 21.76 -2.91 -0.88
C GLN A 113 22.04 -3.61 -2.21
N ALA A 114 21.85 -4.92 -2.28
CA ALA A 114 22.04 -5.69 -3.51
C ALA A 114 21.15 -5.18 -4.67
N ARG A 115 19.92 -4.77 -4.36
CA ARG A 115 19.05 -4.15 -5.35
C ARG A 115 19.57 -2.78 -5.80
N HIS A 116 20.09 -1.98 -4.87
CA HIS A 116 20.68 -0.69 -5.19
C HIS A 116 21.89 -0.86 -6.12
N GLU A 117 22.82 -1.75 -5.76
CA GLU A 117 24.00 -2.08 -6.56
C GLU A 117 23.61 -2.59 -7.97
N ALA A 118 22.64 -3.50 -8.06
CA ALA A 118 22.17 -4.01 -9.34
C ALA A 118 21.50 -2.93 -10.21
N ILE A 119 20.87 -1.92 -9.60
CA ILE A 119 20.34 -0.77 -10.35
C ILE A 119 21.50 0.12 -10.81
N GLN A 120 22.49 0.40 -9.97
CA GLN A 120 23.65 1.21 -10.34
C GLN A 120 24.42 0.60 -11.51
N GLU A 121 24.72 -0.70 -11.48
CA GLU A 121 25.40 -1.38 -12.58
C GLU A 121 24.64 -1.27 -13.91
N ARG A 122 23.30 -1.36 -13.85
CA ARG A 122 22.44 -1.18 -15.03
C ARG A 122 22.47 0.26 -15.55
N LEU A 123 22.48 1.25 -14.64
CA LEU A 123 22.58 2.66 -14.99
C LEU A 123 23.95 2.99 -15.61
N ASP A 124 25.04 2.49 -15.03
CA ASP A 124 26.40 2.68 -15.56
C ASP A 124 26.51 2.12 -16.98
N THR A 125 25.97 0.92 -17.21
CA THR A 125 25.92 0.30 -18.54
C THR A 125 25.07 1.13 -19.52
N LEU A 126 23.93 1.65 -19.06
CA LEU A 126 23.03 2.46 -19.87
C LEU A 126 23.68 3.79 -20.27
N TYR A 127 24.27 4.51 -19.31
CA TYR A 127 24.96 5.77 -19.54
C TYR A 127 26.18 5.60 -20.45
N ALA A 128 26.93 4.50 -20.31
CA ALA A 128 28.00 4.16 -21.24
C ALA A 128 27.48 3.93 -22.66
N SER A 129 26.32 3.28 -22.83
CA SER A 129 25.71 3.04 -24.15
C SER A 129 25.26 4.33 -24.84
N TRP A 130 24.94 5.37 -24.07
CA TRP A 130 24.60 6.71 -24.56
C TRP A 130 25.82 7.60 -24.77
N ASN A 131 27.02 7.13 -24.41
CA ASN A 131 28.28 7.88 -24.43
C ASN A 131 28.22 9.18 -23.62
N LEU A 132 27.52 9.16 -22.48
CA LEU A 132 27.48 10.33 -21.60
C LEU A 132 28.86 10.61 -21.01
N ASP A 133 29.24 11.88 -21.00
CA ASP A 133 30.45 12.33 -20.33
C ASP A 133 30.27 12.43 -18.80
N ASP A 134 31.35 12.73 -18.08
CA ASP A 134 31.33 12.78 -16.62
C ASP A 134 30.51 13.98 -16.09
N GLN A 135 30.41 15.07 -16.86
CA GLN A 135 29.60 16.22 -16.50
C GLN A 135 28.10 15.91 -16.65
N GLU A 136 27.72 15.24 -17.73
CA GLU A 136 26.35 14.78 -17.99
C GLU A 136 25.91 13.76 -16.93
N LYS A 137 26.77 12.79 -16.58
CA LYS A 137 26.50 11.84 -15.48
C LYS A 137 26.34 12.53 -14.13
N GLN A 138 27.17 13.54 -13.85
CA GLN A 138 27.07 14.31 -12.62
C GLN A 138 25.75 15.10 -12.57
N ALA A 139 25.35 15.74 -13.68
CA ALA A 139 24.07 16.45 -13.77
C ALA A 139 22.87 15.52 -13.51
N LEU A 140 22.90 14.29 -14.02
CA LEU A 140 21.88 13.29 -13.72
C LEU A 140 21.86 12.88 -12.23
N ALA A 141 23.03 12.68 -11.64
CA ALA A 141 23.15 12.36 -10.21
C ALA A 141 22.63 13.50 -9.32
N ASP A 142 22.92 14.75 -9.71
CA ASP A 142 22.44 15.94 -9.02
C ASP A 142 20.92 16.09 -9.15
N ALA A 143 20.35 15.87 -10.34
CA ALA A 143 18.90 15.87 -10.57
C ALA A 143 18.17 14.82 -9.71
N HIS A 144 18.75 13.63 -9.53
CA HIS A 144 18.21 12.59 -8.66
C HIS A 144 18.29 12.98 -7.18
N THR A 145 19.41 13.57 -6.76
CA THR A 145 19.61 14.03 -5.38
C THR A 145 18.64 15.16 -5.04
N TYR A 146 18.51 16.14 -5.94
CA TYR A 146 17.55 17.24 -5.83
C TYR A 146 16.11 16.73 -5.69
N MET A 147 15.67 15.81 -6.56
CA MET A 147 14.34 15.21 -6.46
C MET A 147 14.14 14.52 -5.10
N ARG A 148 15.15 13.77 -4.62
CA ARG A 148 15.06 13.08 -3.32
C ARG A 148 14.90 14.06 -2.16
N ASP A 149 15.67 15.14 -2.16
CA ASP A 149 15.62 16.15 -1.11
C ASP A 149 14.29 16.90 -1.15
N ARG A 150 13.81 17.26 -2.35
CA ARG A 150 12.49 17.86 -2.57
C ARG A 150 11.33 16.96 -2.11
N ILE A 151 11.41 15.65 -2.35
CA ILE A 151 10.46 14.65 -1.80
C ILE A 151 10.55 14.60 -0.27
N SER A 152 11.75 14.70 0.31
CA SER A 152 11.93 14.73 1.76
C SER A 152 11.27 15.97 2.36
N GLU A 153 11.49 17.14 1.78
CA GLU A 153 10.87 18.38 2.22
C GLU A 153 9.34 18.35 2.07
N LEU A 154 8.83 17.80 0.96
CA LEU A 154 7.40 17.59 0.75
C LEU A 154 6.77 16.71 1.85
N ARG A 155 7.52 15.74 2.38
CA ARG A 155 7.01 14.86 3.46
C ARG A 155 6.82 15.61 4.77
N ASP A 156 7.64 16.62 5.01
CA ASP A 156 7.64 17.43 6.23
C ASP A 156 6.72 18.66 6.11
N GLN A 157 6.17 18.91 4.91
CA GLN A 157 5.23 19.99 4.62
C GLN A 157 3.78 19.61 4.97
N GLU A 158 3.07 20.56 5.60
CA GLU A 158 1.62 20.49 5.82
C GLU A 158 0.88 21.04 4.59
N PHE A 159 -0.27 20.46 4.26
CA PHE A 159 -1.10 20.85 3.13
C PHE A 159 -2.53 21.04 3.59
N ASP A 160 -3.20 22.04 3.04
CA ASP A 160 -4.59 22.33 3.35
C ASP A 160 -5.54 21.36 2.62
N SER A 161 -5.06 20.69 1.56
CA SER A 161 -5.83 19.69 0.81
C SER A 161 -4.98 18.59 0.15
N ARG A 162 -5.65 17.50 -0.26
CA ARG A 162 -5.04 16.45 -1.09
C ARG A 162 -4.68 16.93 -2.48
N GLU A 163 -5.46 17.85 -3.04
CA GLU A 163 -5.21 18.42 -4.37
C GLU A 163 -3.90 19.20 -4.36
N GLU A 164 -3.72 20.07 -3.36
CA GLU A 164 -2.47 20.82 -3.17
C GLU A 164 -1.26 19.89 -2.99
N LYS A 165 -1.40 18.84 -2.15
CA LYS A 165 -0.35 17.82 -2.01
C LYS A 165 -0.06 17.09 -3.32
N ARG A 166 -1.09 16.78 -4.11
CA ARG A 166 -0.95 16.11 -5.40
C ARG A 166 -0.26 17.02 -6.42
N ASP A 167 -0.63 18.29 -6.45
CA ASP A 167 -0.05 19.28 -7.36
C ASP A 167 1.41 19.52 -7.02
N ALA A 168 1.76 19.61 -5.73
CA ALA A 168 3.15 19.66 -5.30
C ALA A 168 3.93 18.38 -5.69
N TRP A 169 3.33 17.19 -5.62
CA TRP A 169 3.95 15.96 -6.15
C TRP A 169 4.15 15.99 -7.67
N LEU A 170 3.20 16.57 -8.42
CA LEU A 170 3.29 16.72 -9.86
C LEU A 170 4.38 17.71 -10.25
N GLU A 171 4.47 18.83 -9.54
CA GLU A 171 5.52 19.84 -9.70
C GLU A 171 6.91 19.20 -9.54
N ILE A 172 7.15 18.45 -8.46
CA ILE A 172 8.43 17.76 -8.24
C ILE A 172 8.76 16.80 -9.39
N ARG A 173 7.75 16.08 -9.89
CA ARG A 173 7.94 15.13 -11.00
C ARG A 173 8.27 15.87 -12.30
N ASP A 174 7.62 16.99 -12.54
CA ASP A 174 7.80 17.78 -13.75
C ASP A 174 9.15 18.51 -13.70
N GLU A 175 9.53 19.10 -12.57
CA GLU A 175 10.89 19.64 -12.31
C GLU A 175 11.97 18.59 -12.53
N HIS A 176 11.77 17.37 -12.00
CA HIS A 176 12.72 16.29 -12.21
C HIS A 176 12.82 15.87 -13.68
N ARG A 177 11.68 15.81 -14.39
CA ARG A 177 11.69 15.54 -15.84
C ARG A 177 12.43 16.63 -16.60
N ASP A 178 12.20 17.89 -16.28
CA ASP A 178 12.83 19.02 -16.95
C ASP A 178 14.35 19.02 -16.71
N ALA A 179 14.79 18.73 -15.48
CA ALA A 179 16.21 18.57 -15.16
C ALA A 179 16.86 17.41 -15.93
N LEU A 180 16.15 16.29 -16.11
CA LEU A 180 16.64 15.19 -16.96
C LEU A 180 16.71 15.60 -18.44
N ALA A 181 15.76 16.42 -18.92
CA ALA A 181 15.66 16.85 -20.31
C ALA A 181 16.76 17.82 -20.74
N GLU A 182 17.51 18.41 -19.80
CA GLU A 182 18.70 19.19 -20.10
C GLU A 182 19.86 18.32 -20.65
N VAL A 183 19.88 17.04 -20.29
CA VAL A 183 20.96 16.10 -20.63
C VAL A 183 20.48 14.98 -21.55
N LEU A 184 19.24 14.54 -21.39
CA LEU A 184 18.67 13.39 -22.07
C LEU A 184 17.53 13.80 -22.99
N ASN A 185 17.36 13.07 -24.09
CA ASN A 185 16.14 13.19 -24.89
C ASN A 185 14.97 12.37 -24.29
N GLU A 186 13.75 12.58 -24.78
CA GLU A 186 12.55 11.94 -24.22
C GLU A 186 12.62 10.39 -24.26
N ASP A 187 13.13 9.81 -25.34
CA ASP A 187 13.26 8.35 -25.48
C ASP A 187 14.23 7.79 -24.42
N GLN A 188 15.34 8.48 -24.16
CA GLN A 188 16.30 8.11 -23.12
C GLN A 188 15.69 8.24 -21.72
N ILE A 189 14.93 9.31 -21.46
CA ILE A 189 14.22 9.51 -20.19
C ILE A 189 13.24 8.35 -19.95
N ASP A 190 12.52 7.90 -20.98
CA ASP A 190 11.59 6.79 -20.84
C ASP A 190 12.28 5.44 -20.59
N VAL A 191 13.41 5.18 -21.26
CA VAL A 191 14.24 4.00 -20.97
C VAL A 191 14.79 4.05 -19.54
N LEU A 192 15.26 5.21 -19.07
CA LEU A 192 15.74 5.41 -17.70
C LEU A 192 14.64 5.08 -16.69
N LYS A 193 13.41 5.58 -16.89
CA LYS A 193 12.26 5.25 -16.05
C LYS A 193 11.98 3.75 -16.01
N MET A 194 12.10 3.04 -17.15
CA MET A 194 11.88 1.58 -17.19
C MET A 194 12.93 0.81 -16.40
N VAL A 195 14.20 1.22 -16.47
CA VAL A 195 15.31 0.59 -15.73
C VAL A 195 15.19 0.83 -14.22
N MET A 196 14.77 2.03 -13.82
CA MET A 196 14.60 2.40 -12.40
C MET A 196 13.36 1.79 -11.75
N LYS A 197 12.36 1.37 -12.53
CA LYS A 197 11.17 0.70 -11.98
C LYS A 197 11.58 -0.57 -11.23
N PRO A 198 11.08 -0.79 -9.99
CA PRO A 198 11.20 -2.09 -9.34
C PRO A 198 10.70 -3.17 -10.31
N GLY A 199 11.54 -4.13 -10.67
CA GLY A 199 11.11 -5.24 -11.51
C GLY A 199 9.91 -5.94 -10.86
N HIS A 200 8.76 -5.95 -11.53
CA HIS A 200 7.61 -6.78 -11.15
C HIS A 200 7.83 -8.27 -11.47
N HIS A 201 9.03 -8.68 -11.87
CA HIS A 201 9.36 -10.07 -12.16
C HIS A 201 9.86 -10.79 -10.90
N GLY A 202 8.92 -11.47 -10.23
CA GLY A 202 9.26 -12.37 -9.13
C GLY A 202 8.09 -12.96 -8.35
N GLY A 203 6.86 -12.89 -8.85
CA GLY A 203 5.80 -13.76 -8.35
C GLY A 203 6.15 -15.20 -8.70
N LYS A 204 6.57 -16.01 -7.72
CA LYS A 204 6.53 -17.47 -7.85
C LYS A 204 5.08 -17.84 -8.21
N PRO A 205 4.81 -18.62 -9.26
CA PRO A 205 3.48 -19.21 -9.41
C PRO A 205 3.24 -20.10 -8.19
N HIS A 206 2.20 -19.82 -7.42
CA HIS A 206 1.72 -20.70 -6.36
C HIS A 206 1.10 -21.95 -6.99
N GLY A 207 1.94 -22.84 -7.51
CA GLY A 207 1.60 -24.23 -7.79
C GLY A 207 2.13 -25.10 -6.65
N LYS A 208 1.27 -25.48 -5.71
CA LYS A 208 1.58 -26.55 -4.76
C LYS A 208 1.85 -27.84 -5.57
N PRO A 209 2.89 -28.63 -5.27
CA PRO A 209 2.90 -30.02 -5.71
C PRO A 209 1.83 -30.75 -4.90
N HIS A 210 0.76 -31.16 -5.57
CA HIS A 210 -0.18 -32.14 -5.01
C HIS A 210 0.61 -33.41 -4.67
N HIS A 211 0.50 -33.84 -3.42
CA HIS A 211 0.83 -35.21 -3.02
C HIS A 211 0.01 -36.16 -3.88
N GLY A 212 0.68 -36.80 -4.84
CA GLY A 212 0.17 -37.97 -5.53
C GLY A 212 0.54 -39.21 -4.74
N ASP A 213 -0.50 -39.91 -4.26
CA ASP A 213 -0.53 -41.31 -3.86
C ASP A 213 0.68 -42.14 -4.33
N GLN A 214 1.42 -42.70 -3.38
CA GLN A 214 1.99 -44.03 -3.59
C GLN A 214 1.07 -45.02 -2.90
N ALA A 215 0.28 -45.68 -3.73
CA ALA A 215 -0.43 -46.90 -3.42
C ALA A 215 0.51 -47.88 -2.73
N THR A 216 0.05 -48.39 -1.59
CA THR A 216 0.50 -49.64 -1.01
C THR A 216 0.22 -50.76 -2.01
N ASP A 217 1.26 -51.41 -2.51
CA ASP A 217 1.20 -52.79 -2.99
C ASP A 217 2.62 -53.40 -2.93
N ALA A 218 2.88 -54.13 -1.84
CA ALA A 218 3.73 -55.34 -1.73
C ALA A 218 3.90 -55.72 -0.25
#